data_AF-A0A562ZUW9-F1
#
_entry.id   AF-A0A562ZUW9-F1
#
_cell.length_a   1.000
_cell.length_b   1.000
_cell.length_c   1.000
_cell.angle_alpha   90.00
_cell.angle_beta   90.00
_cell.angle_gamma   90.00
#
_symmetry.space_group_name_H-M   'P 1'
#
loop_
_entity.id
_entity.type
_entity.pdbx_description
1 polymer ?
#
loop_
_entity_poly.entity_id
_entity_poly.type
_entity_poly.pdbx_seq_one_letter_code
_entity_poly.pdbx_strand_id
1 'polypeptide(L)'
;MQTPHANPVSSERAAGGSLEASDDFADAGGSPRYCPTGLLASFALLMAGHGRCVNTAMMLGDREYAMWQLACARAMDDAELGALAARLFGYFDDPQHSAMPVLGTA
;
A
#
# COMPACT_ATOMS: atom_id res chain seq x y z
N MET A 1 10.54 31.22 60.16
CA MET A 1 11.20 29.90 60.11
C MET A 1 10.37 29.00 59.21
N GLN A 2 10.79 28.78 57.97
CA GLN A 2 10.14 27.82 57.07
C GLN A 2 11.20 27.21 56.15
N THR A 3 11.18 25.89 56.09
CA THR A 3 12.20 24.95 55.59
C THR A 3 12.36 24.93 54.07
N PRO A 4 13.57 24.74 53.52
CA PRO A 4 13.75 24.43 52.11
C PRO A 4 13.54 22.94 51.86
N HIS A 5 12.59 22.57 51.01
CA HIS A 5 12.43 21.19 50.57
C HIS A 5 13.27 20.94 49.32
N ALA A 6 14.38 20.23 49.52
CA ALA A 6 15.18 19.65 48.45
C ALA A 6 14.34 18.61 47.71
N ASN A 7 14.22 18.76 46.40
CA ASN A 7 13.71 17.72 45.51
C ASN A 7 14.89 17.07 44.78
N PRO A 8 15.23 15.81 45.07
CA PRO A 8 15.91 14.97 44.12
C PRO A 8 15.06 13.74 43.82
N VAL A 9 14.47 13.70 42.62
CA VAL A 9 14.13 12.43 41.98
C VAL A 9 14.69 12.42 40.57
N SER A 10 15.95 12.00 40.47
CA SER A 10 16.45 11.32 39.29
C SER A 10 16.10 9.85 39.47
N SER A 11 15.21 9.32 38.63
CA SER A 11 15.31 7.97 38.06
C SER A 11 13.99 7.66 37.35
N GLU A 12 13.94 7.83 36.04
CA GLU A 12 13.20 6.88 35.22
C GLU A 12 13.81 6.83 33.81
N ARG A 13 14.52 5.74 33.58
CA ARG A 13 15.15 5.32 32.34
C ARG A 13 14.21 4.31 31.71
N ALA A 14 13.48 4.69 30.66
CA ALA A 14 12.84 3.77 29.72
C ALA A 14 12.49 4.59 28.47
N ALA A 15 13.26 4.47 27.38
CA ALA A 15 12.89 3.54 26.31
C ALA A 15 11.43 3.69 25.87
N GLY A 16 11.10 4.85 25.28
CA GLY A 16 9.96 5.00 24.39
C GLY A 16 10.50 5.29 23.01
N GLY A 17 10.99 4.25 22.32
CA GLY A 17 11.39 4.35 20.92
C GLY A 17 10.22 4.96 20.15
N SER A 18 10.46 6.15 19.61
CA SER A 18 9.56 6.86 18.71
C SER A 18 9.50 6.11 17.37
N LEU A 19 8.83 4.97 17.36
CA LEU A 19 8.59 4.15 16.19
C LEU A 19 7.23 3.48 16.40
N GLU A 20 6.17 4.29 16.44
CA GLU A 20 4.83 3.79 16.14
C GLU A 20 4.89 3.35 14.68
N ALA A 21 5.16 2.06 14.49
CA ALA A 21 5.13 1.41 13.20
C ALA A 21 3.71 1.59 12.64
N SER A 22 3.56 2.56 11.76
CA SER A 22 2.35 2.72 10.96
C SER A 22 2.35 1.64 9.89
N ASP A 23 2.08 0.40 10.29
CA ASP A 23 1.54 -0.61 9.40
C ASP A 23 0.45 -1.37 10.16
N ASP A 24 -0.65 -0.64 10.42
CA ASP A 24 -1.93 -1.24 10.70
C ASP A 24 -2.38 -1.93 9.41
N PHE A 25 -1.90 -3.16 9.22
CA PHE A 25 -2.43 -4.10 8.23
C PHE A 25 -3.88 -4.39 8.62
N ALA A 26 -4.79 -3.51 8.23
CA ALA A 26 -6.22 -3.71 8.38
C ALA A 26 -6.67 -4.91 7.52
N ASP A 27 -6.56 -6.10 8.09
CA ASP A 27 -7.33 -7.29 7.75
C ASP A 27 -8.61 -7.27 8.58
N ALA A 28 -9.73 -6.86 7.98
CA ALA A 28 -11.05 -7.06 8.56
C ALA A 28 -12.15 -7.11 7.49
N GLY A 29 -12.43 -8.35 7.04
CA GLY A 29 -13.76 -8.90 6.77
C GLY A 29 -14.85 -8.01 6.16
N GLY A 30 -15.05 -8.14 4.84
CA GLY A 30 -16.31 -7.83 4.14
C GLY A 30 -16.60 -6.35 3.93
N SER A 31 -16.05 -5.73 2.89
CA SER A 31 -16.24 -4.30 2.62
C SER A 31 -16.10 -3.97 1.12
N PRO A 32 -16.77 -2.92 0.60
CA PRO A 32 -16.79 -2.56 -0.81
C PRO A 32 -15.35 -2.51 -1.31
N ARG A 33 -15.05 -3.29 -2.36
CA ARG A 33 -13.68 -3.57 -2.78
C ARG A 33 -12.87 -2.28 -2.85
N TYR A 34 -12.02 -2.11 -1.84
CA TYR A 34 -11.26 -0.90 -1.63
C TYR A 34 -10.40 -0.73 -2.88
N CYS A 35 -10.60 0.38 -3.60
CA CYS A 35 -9.80 0.66 -4.78
C CYS A 35 -8.33 0.64 -4.36
N PRO A 36 -7.42 -0.03 -5.08
CA PRO A 36 -6.04 -0.25 -4.66
C PRO A 36 -5.22 1.01 -4.93
N THR A 37 -5.78 2.20 -4.67
CA THR A 37 -5.18 3.50 -5.00
C THR A 37 -3.89 3.72 -4.23
N GLY A 38 -3.84 3.31 -2.95
CA GLY A 38 -2.61 3.35 -2.15
C GLY A 38 -1.53 2.43 -2.69
N LEU A 39 -1.89 1.18 -3.01
CA LEU A 39 -1.00 0.18 -3.60
C LEU A 39 -0.46 0.63 -4.98
N LEU A 40 -1.34 1.20 -5.81
CA LEU A 40 -1.00 1.77 -7.11
C LEU A 40 -0.10 3.00 -7.01
N ALA A 41 -0.32 3.86 -6.02
CA ALA A 41 0.54 5.03 -5.79
C ALA A 41 1.96 4.60 -5.39
N SER A 42 2.10 3.67 -4.45
CA SER A 42 3.41 3.12 -4.06
C SER A 42 4.11 2.43 -5.22
N PHE A 43 3.37 1.64 -5.99
CA PHE A 43 3.88 1.01 -7.21
C PHE A 43 4.40 2.03 -8.23
N ALA A 44 3.61 3.07 -8.51
CA ALA A 44 4.00 4.13 -9.44
C ALA A 44 5.23 4.91 -8.97
N LEU A 45 5.36 5.15 -7.66
CA LEU A 45 6.53 5.80 -7.06
C LEU A 45 7.81 4.95 -7.22
N LEU A 46 7.74 3.65 -6.91
CA LEU A 46 8.89 2.75 -7.06
C LEU A 46 9.29 2.61 -8.53
N MET A 47 8.34 2.42 -9.43
CA MET A 47 8.58 2.41 -10.88
C MET A 47 9.21 3.71 -11.38
N ALA A 48 8.75 4.87 -10.87
CA ALA A 48 9.35 6.16 -11.20
C ALA A 48 10.79 6.28 -10.68
N GLY A 49 11.11 5.67 -9.53
CA GLY A 49 12.47 5.53 -9.03
C GLY A 49 13.39 4.75 -9.98
N HIS A 50 12.85 3.78 -10.73
CA HIS A 50 13.53 3.05 -11.80
C HIS A 50 13.50 3.76 -13.17
N GLY A 51 13.00 5.01 -13.23
CA GLY A 51 12.91 5.80 -14.46
C GLY A 51 11.70 5.47 -15.35
N ARG A 52 10.71 4.73 -14.83
CA ARG A 52 9.48 4.38 -15.54
C ARG A 52 8.25 4.97 -14.84
N CYS A 53 7.70 6.05 -15.39
CA CYS A 53 6.43 6.57 -14.90
C CYS A 53 5.25 5.69 -15.37
N VAL A 54 4.34 5.36 -14.47
CA VAL A 54 3.15 4.54 -14.74
C VAL A 54 1.89 5.36 -14.54
N ASN A 55 0.91 5.18 -15.42
CA ASN A 55 -0.39 5.84 -15.28
C ASN A 55 -1.37 4.90 -14.53
N THR A 56 -1.61 5.19 -13.26
CA THR A 56 -2.49 4.39 -12.39
C THR A 56 -3.96 4.44 -12.83
N ALA A 57 -4.41 5.54 -13.44
CA ALA A 57 -5.75 5.64 -14.01
C ALA A 57 -5.91 4.72 -15.24
N MET A 58 -4.86 4.61 -16.06
CA MET A 58 -4.85 3.68 -17.19
C MET A 58 -4.82 2.22 -16.70
N MET A 59 -4.08 1.91 -15.62
CA MET A 59 -4.10 0.56 -15.03
C MET A 59 -5.50 0.18 -14.49
N LEU A 60 -6.23 1.13 -13.89
CA LEU A 60 -7.58 0.87 -13.39
C LEU A 60 -8.62 0.73 -14.52
N GLY A 61 -8.41 1.39 -15.66
CA GLY A 61 -9.32 1.35 -16.81
C GLY A 61 -9.01 0.26 -17.84
N ASP A 62 -7.76 -0.21 -17.89
CA ASP A 62 -7.29 -1.19 -18.87
C ASP A 62 -6.46 -2.29 -18.17
N ARG A 63 -7.06 -3.48 -18.09
CA ARG A 63 -6.45 -4.64 -17.43
C ARG A 63 -5.19 -5.11 -18.12
N GLU A 64 -5.15 -5.11 -19.45
CA GLU A 64 -3.99 -5.62 -20.21
C GLU A 64 -2.77 -4.73 -19.96
N TYR A 65 -2.97 -3.41 -19.96
CA TYR A 65 -1.96 -2.43 -19.57
C TYR A 65 -1.49 -2.64 -18.13
N ALA A 66 -2.42 -2.86 -17.19
CA ALA A 66 -2.05 -3.15 -15.81
C ALA A 66 -1.17 -4.41 -15.71
N MET A 67 -1.59 -5.52 -16.31
CA MET A 67 -0.87 -6.79 -16.28
C MET A 67 0.53 -6.68 -16.92
N TRP A 68 0.64 -5.95 -18.03
CA TRP A 68 1.93 -5.68 -18.66
C TRP A 68 2.87 -4.87 -17.75
N GLN A 69 2.35 -3.86 -17.04
CA GLN A 69 3.16 -3.09 -16.08
C GLN A 69 3.61 -3.94 -14.89
N LEU A 70 2.76 -4.83 -14.39
CA LEU A 70 3.12 -5.76 -13.31
C LEU A 70 4.20 -6.76 -13.75
N ALA A 71 4.11 -7.26 -14.98
CA ALA A 71 5.14 -8.12 -15.56
C ALA A 71 6.47 -7.36 -15.72
N CYS A 72 6.43 -6.10 -16.17
CA CYS A 72 7.62 -5.24 -16.24
C CYS A 72 8.24 -5.02 -14.86
N ALA A 73 7.42 -4.76 -13.84
CA ALA A 73 7.85 -4.58 -12.47
C ALA A 73 8.55 -5.82 -11.90
N ARG A 74 8.04 -7.02 -12.21
CA ARG A 74 8.64 -8.28 -11.77
C ARG A 74 9.93 -8.63 -12.53
N ALA A 75 10.16 -8.05 -13.69
CA ALA A 75 11.43 -8.16 -14.41
C ALA A 75 12.51 -7.20 -13.87
N MET A 76 12.15 -6.28 -12.97
CA MET A 76 13.12 -5.43 -12.26
C MET A 76 13.61 -6.16 -11.00
N ASP A 77 14.89 -6.03 -10.70
CA ASP A 77 15.55 -6.68 -9.54
C ASP A 77 15.22 -5.95 -8.22
N ASP A 78 13.94 -5.65 -8.00
CA ASP A 78 13.43 -4.91 -6.85
C ASP A 78 12.39 -5.77 -6.12
N ALA A 79 12.78 -6.24 -4.94
CA ALA A 79 11.95 -7.15 -4.13
C ALA A 79 10.68 -6.48 -3.61
N GLU A 80 10.72 -5.19 -3.29
CA GLU A 80 9.58 -4.44 -2.77
C GLU A 80 8.56 -4.19 -3.89
N LEU A 81 9.05 -3.78 -5.05
CA LEU A 81 8.26 -3.61 -6.27
C LEU A 81 7.64 -4.95 -6.71
N GLY A 82 8.39 -6.05 -6.62
CA GLY A 82 7.88 -7.40 -6.89
C GLY A 82 6.76 -7.84 -5.94
N ALA A 83 6.86 -7.51 -4.66
CA ALA A 83 5.83 -7.79 -3.67
C ALA A 83 4.54 -6.97 -3.92
N LEU A 84 4.68 -5.69 -4.26
CA LEU A 84 3.54 -4.86 -4.68
C LEU A 84 2.90 -5.38 -5.97
N ALA A 85 3.72 -5.78 -6.94
CA ALA A 85 3.23 -6.31 -8.20
C ALA A 85 2.41 -7.59 -8.01
N ALA A 86 2.84 -8.49 -7.11
CA ALA A 86 2.09 -9.70 -6.79
C ALA A 86 0.74 -9.41 -6.12
N ARG A 87 0.67 -8.43 -5.22
CA ARG A 87 -0.59 -8.01 -4.58
C ARG A 87 -1.56 -7.39 -5.59
N LEU A 88 -1.05 -6.51 -6.45
CA LEU A 88 -1.84 -5.89 -7.52
C LEU A 88 -2.31 -6.93 -8.55
N PHE A 89 -1.49 -7.95 -8.84
CA PHE A 89 -1.89 -9.04 -9.74
C PHE A 89 -3.17 -9.72 -9.26
N GLY A 90 -3.28 -10.06 -7.97
CA GLY A 90 -4.50 -10.64 -7.42
C GLY A 90 -5.74 -9.74 -7.55
N TYR A 91 -5.55 -8.42 -7.50
CA TYR A 91 -6.64 -7.46 -7.70
C TYR A 91 -7.14 -7.40 -9.15
N PHE A 92 -6.22 -7.37 -10.12
CA PHE A 92 -6.54 -7.30 -11.55
C PHE A 92 -6.92 -8.65 -12.16
N ASP A 93 -6.47 -9.76 -11.57
CA ASP A 93 -6.84 -11.11 -11.98
C ASP A 93 -8.27 -11.48 -11.56
N ASP A 94 -8.80 -10.85 -10.52
CA ASP A 94 -10.14 -11.15 -10.05
C ASP A 94 -11.21 -10.80 -11.13
N PRO A 95 -12.01 -11.79 -11.57
CA PRO A 95 -12.95 -11.63 -12.68
C PRO A 95 -14.12 -10.68 -12.36
N GLN A 96 -14.35 -10.36 -11.09
CA GLN A 96 -15.45 -9.50 -10.66
C GLN A 96 -15.10 -8.00 -10.81
N HIS A 97 -13.85 -7.65 -11.16
CA HIS A 97 -13.49 -6.32 -11.67
C HIS A 97 -13.55 -6.20 -13.19
N SER A 98 -13.52 -7.33 -13.90
CA SER A 98 -13.62 -7.39 -15.36
C SER A 98 -15.07 -7.51 -15.84
N ALA A 99 -15.94 -8.08 -15.00
CA ALA A 99 -17.36 -8.25 -15.30
C ALA A 99 -18.15 -7.00 -14.94
N MET A 100 -18.29 -6.07 -15.89
CA MET A 100 -19.53 -5.31 -15.99
C MET A 100 -20.67 -6.33 -16.05
N PRO A 101 -21.62 -6.35 -15.09
CA PRO A 101 -22.85 -7.09 -15.30
C PRO A 101 -23.53 -6.40 -16.49
N VAL A 102 -23.49 -7.05 -17.66
CA VAL A 102 -24.38 -6.69 -18.75
C VAL A 102 -25.79 -6.84 -18.19
N LEU A 103 -26.36 -5.71 -17.77
CA LEU A 103 -27.73 -5.62 -17.32
C LEU A 103 -28.57 -5.97 -18.56
N GLY A 104 -28.97 -7.24 -18.63
CA GLY A 104 -29.91 -7.73 -19.63
C GLY A 104 -31.17 -6.89 -19.53
N THR A 105 -31.35 -5.98 -20.48
CA THR A 105 -32.61 -5.28 -20.66
C THR A 105 -33.54 -6.22 -21.40
N ALA A 106 -34.60 -6.61 -20.69
CA ALA A 106 -35.70 -7.45 -21.13
C ALA A 106 -36.42 -6.95 -22.39
#